data_AF-A0A9X5JNT1-F1
#
_entry.id   AF-A0A9X5JNT1-F1
#
_cell.length_a   1.000
_cell.length_b   1.000
_cell.length_c   1.000
_cell.angle_alpha   90.00
_cell.angle_beta   90.00
_cell.angle_gamma   90.00
#
_symmetry.space_group_name_H-M   'P 1'
#
loop_
_entity.id
_entity.type
_entity.pdbx_description
1 polymer ?
#
loop_
_entity_poly.entity_id
_entity_poly.type
_entity_poly.pdbx_seq_one_letter_code
_entity_poly.pdbx_strand_id
1 'polypeptide(L)'
;MSKRRNSTRMQPVQQQQMTGGPAAEAFTFGDPVPVLDRRELLDYVECVVMDKWYEPPVSFDGLARTFRAAVHHSSPINVKRNILTSTFIPHPLLSQQAFSRFVQDYLVFGNAYLEKRTNRLGGVLALEPALAKFTRRGTDLDTYWFVQYGMNTQPYEFTKGSVFHLMEPDLNQEVYGLPEYLSAIPSTLLNESATLFRRKYYLNGSHAGFIMYMTDAAQNQEDVNNIRQAMKSAKGPGNFRNLFMYSPNGKKDGIQIIPLSEVAAKDEFLNIKNVSRDDMMAAHRVPPQMMGIMPNNTGGFGDIEKASRVFVRNELIPIQKQLQTLNHWLGEDVISFQTYALI
;
A
#
# COMPACT_ATOMS: atom_id res chain seq x y z
N MET A 1 -5.67 -60.45 37.68
CA MET A 1 -5.64 -59.82 39.02
C MET A 1 -4.25 -59.28 39.28
N SER A 2 -4.06 -57.96 39.32
CA SER A 2 -2.90 -57.33 39.94
C SER A 2 -3.28 -55.88 40.28
N LYS A 3 -3.16 -55.55 41.56
CA LYS A 3 -3.52 -54.26 42.16
C LYS A 3 -2.49 -53.20 41.77
N ARG A 4 -2.94 -52.06 41.22
CA ARG A 4 -2.17 -50.81 41.25
C ARG A 4 -2.98 -49.75 42.03
N ARG A 5 -2.42 -49.35 43.17
CA ARG A 5 -2.84 -48.20 43.98
C ARG A 5 -2.54 -46.93 43.17
N ASN A 6 -3.56 -46.13 42.85
CA ASN A 6 -3.35 -44.74 42.46
C ASN A 6 -3.57 -43.86 43.69
N SER A 7 -2.47 -43.27 44.16
CA SER A 7 -2.46 -42.18 45.12
C SER A 7 -2.86 -40.90 44.39
N THR A 8 -4.07 -40.41 44.62
CA THR A 8 -4.51 -39.09 44.15
C THR A 8 -3.88 -38.05 45.06
N ARG A 9 -2.72 -37.51 44.66
CA ARG A 9 -2.07 -36.38 45.31
C ARG A 9 -2.85 -35.11 44.94
N MET A 10 -3.80 -34.71 45.78
CA MET A 10 -4.48 -33.42 45.63
C MET A 10 -3.44 -32.31 45.81
N GLN A 11 -3.23 -31.52 44.75
CA GLN A 11 -2.41 -30.31 44.83
C GLN A 11 -3.16 -29.27 45.68
N PRO A 12 -2.48 -28.56 46.59
CA PRO A 12 -3.12 -27.49 47.34
C PRO A 12 -3.45 -26.34 46.38
N VAL A 13 -4.71 -25.89 46.41
CA VAL A 13 -5.15 -24.67 45.75
C VAL A 13 -4.41 -23.51 46.41
N GLN A 14 -3.42 -22.94 45.71
CA GLN A 14 -2.83 -21.68 46.08
C GLN A 14 -3.86 -20.57 45.82
N GLN A 15 -4.48 -20.08 46.89
CA GLN A 15 -5.16 -18.79 46.87
C GLN A 15 -4.12 -17.72 46.56
N GLN A 16 -4.13 -17.19 45.34
CA GLN A 16 -3.43 -15.97 44.98
C GLN A 16 -4.04 -14.82 45.79
N GLN A 17 -3.31 -14.40 46.84
CA GLN A 17 -3.50 -13.09 47.44
C GLN A 17 -3.23 -12.03 46.37
N MET A 18 -4.28 -11.30 45.96
CA MET A 18 -4.11 -10.07 45.20
C MET A 18 -3.48 -9.00 46.10
N THR A 19 -2.15 -8.90 46.09
CA THR A 19 -1.44 -7.72 46.57
C THR A 19 -1.55 -6.64 45.51
N GLY A 20 -2.46 -5.68 45.71
CA GLY A 20 -2.63 -4.51 44.84
C GLY A 20 -1.50 -3.50 44.99
N GLY A 21 -0.32 -3.81 44.44
CA GLY A 21 0.73 -2.85 44.12
C GLY A 21 0.71 -2.52 42.62
N PRO A 22 1.21 -1.34 42.19
CA PRO A 22 1.26 -0.98 40.77
C PRO A 22 2.13 -1.99 40.01
N ALA A 23 1.49 -2.83 39.20
CA ALA A 23 2.18 -3.79 38.34
C ALA A 23 2.74 -3.06 37.11
N ALA A 24 4.03 -3.29 36.82
CA ALA A 24 4.62 -2.84 35.57
C ALA A 24 4.05 -3.69 34.42
N GLU A 25 3.27 -3.06 33.53
CA GLU A 25 2.84 -3.69 32.29
C GLU A 25 3.97 -3.63 31.25
N ALA A 26 4.44 -4.79 30.80
CA ALA A 26 5.37 -4.91 29.69
C ALA A 26 4.61 -5.40 28.45
N PHE A 27 4.61 -4.60 27.39
CA PHE A 27 4.05 -5.00 26.09
C PHE A 27 5.16 -5.66 25.27
N THR A 28 4.98 -6.94 24.93
CA THR A 28 5.84 -7.65 23.98
C THR A 28 5.30 -7.40 22.57
N PHE A 29 6.15 -6.94 21.66
CA PHE A 29 5.81 -6.97 20.24
C PHE A 29 5.75 -8.43 19.80
N GLY A 30 4.70 -8.81 19.08
CA GLY A 30 4.61 -10.15 18.48
C GLY A 30 5.77 -10.36 17.49
N ASP A 31 6.20 -11.61 17.33
CA ASP A 31 7.31 -11.95 16.46
C ASP A 31 7.05 -11.51 15.01
N PRO A 32 8.07 -11.02 14.28
CA PRO A 32 7.94 -10.74 12.86
C PRO A 32 7.59 -12.05 12.16
N VAL A 33 6.36 -12.16 11.67
CA VAL A 33 5.90 -13.37 10.96
C VAL A 33 6.51 -13.33 9.55
N PRO A 34 7.40 -14.28 9.20
CA PRO A 34 7.96 -14.35 7.86
C PRO A 34 6.83 -14.48 6.82
N VAL A 35 6.96 -13.77 5.70
CA VAL A 35 6.01 -13.91 4.56
C VAL A 35 5.95 -15.36 4.07
N LEU A 36 7.03 -16.13 4.30
CA LEU A 36 7.15 -17.54 3.97
C LEU A 36 6.43 -18.48 4.96
N ASP A 37 6.30 -18.12 6.24
CA ASP A 37 5.60 -18.97 7.22
C ASP A 37 4.07 -18.92 7.06
N ARG A 38 3.56 -17.94 6.29
CA ARG A 38 2.18 -17.90 5.79
C ARG A 38 2.06 -18.35 4.32
N ARG A 39 3.08 -18.96 3.70
CA ARG A 39 2.99 -19.34 2.27
C ARG A 39 1.88 -20.33 1.96
N GLU A 40 1.32 -21.05 2.93
CA GLU A 40 0.08 -21.78 2.67
C GLU A 40 -1.06 -20.81 2.27
N LEU A 41 -1.19 -19.61 2.85
CA LEU A 41 -2.28 -18.67 2.50
C LEU A 41 -2.09 -17.90 1.18
N LEU A 42 -0.84 -17.69 0.72
CA LEU A 42 -0.57 -16.99 -0.56
C LEU A 42 -0.39 -17.96 -1.74
N ASP A 43 0.01 -19.21 -1.49
CA ASP A 43 0.01 -20.25 -2.53
C ASP A 43 -1.41 -20.82 -2.76
N TYR A 44 -2.35 -20.63 -1.84
CA TYR A 44 -3.80 -20.87 -2.01
C TYR A 44 -4.58 -19.65 -2.54
N VAL A 45 -3.94 -18.74 -3.28
CA VAL A 45 -4.66 -17.61 -3.87
C VAL A 45 -5.31 -18.07 -5.18
N GLU A 46 -6.16 -19.09 -5.06
CA GLU A 46 -7.14 -19.41 -6.08
C GLU A 46 -8.27 -18.39 -6.00
N CYS A 47 -8.84 -18.04 -7.15
CA CYS A 47 -9.96 -17.12 -7.18
C CYS A 47 -11.17 -17.78 -6.51
N VAL A 48 -11.67 -17.19 -5.43
CA VAL A 48 -12.85 -17.70 -4.74
C VAL A 48 -14.09 -17.38 -5.55
N VAL A 49 -14.98 -18.36 -5.73
CA VAL A 49 -16.28 -18.13 -6.36
C VAL A 49 -17.22 -17.46 -5.37
N MET A 50 -17.83 -16.35 -5.79
CA MET A 50 -18.89 -15.66 -5.07
C MET A 50 -20.14 -15.57 -5.95
N ASP A 51 -21.09 -16.47 -5.69
CA ASP A 51 -22.33 -16.67 -6.46
C ASP A 51 -22.06 -16.92 -7.96
N LYS A 52 -21.96 -15.85 -8.77
CA LYS A 52 -21.86 -15.93 -10.24
C LYS A 52 -20.49 -15.53 -10.80
N TRP A 53 -19.57 -15.06 -9.97
CA TRP A 53 -18.26 -14.58 -10.42
C TRP A 53 -17.13 -14.99 -9.49
N TYR A 54 -15.91 -14.90 -10.00
CA TYR A 54 -14.68 -15.06 -9.24
C TYR A 54 -14.29 -13.75 -8.58
N GLU A 55 -13.97 -13.77 -7.28
CA GLU A 55 -13.29 -12.66 -6.63
C GLU A 55 -11.80 -12.64 -7.00
N PRO A 56 -11.18 -11.46 -7.13
CA PRO A 56 -9.77 -11.36 -7.46
C PRO A 56 -8.89 -12.04 -6.41
N PRO A 57 -7.77 -12.62 -6.86
CA PRO A 57 -6.81 -13.32 -5.98
C PRO A 57 -6.28 -12.39 -4.87
N VAL A 58 -6.03 -11.12 -5.19
CA VAL A 58 -5.58 -10.11 -4.23
C VAL A 58 -6.61 -8.99 -4.11
N SER A 59 -6.63 -8.31 -2.96
CA SER A 59 -7.56 -7.19 -2.75
C SER A 59 -7.28 -6.03 -3.71
N PHE A 60 -8.14 -5.86 -4.72
CA PHE A 60 -8.08 -4.70 -5.63
C PHE A 60 -8.33 -3.37 -4.88
N ASP A 61 -9.11 -3.36 -3.79
CA ASP A 61 -9.19 -2.18 -2.93
C ASP A 61 -7.84 -1.87 -2.26
N GLY A 62 -7.16 -2.91 -1.77
CA GLY A 62 -5.81 -2.81 -1.23
C GLY A 62 -4.81 -2.27 -2.24
N LEU A 63 -4.83 -2.75 -3.49
CA LEU A 63 -3.97 -2.23 -4.57
C LEU A 63 -4.29 -0.76 -4.89
N ALA A 64 -5.56 -0.39 -4.98
CA ALA A 64 -5.97 0.99 -5.25
C ALA A 64 -5.54 1.98 -4.14
N ARG A 65 -5.50 1.52 -2.89
CA ARG A 65 -4.98 2.31 -1.76
C ARG A 65 -3.45 2.37 -1.80
N THR A 66 -2.79 1.23 -2.03
CA THR A 66 -1.33 1.11 -2.10
C THR A 66 -0.75 1.97 -3.21
N PHE A 67 -1.46 2.14 -4.33
CA PHE A 67 -1.08 3.06 -5.41
C PHE A 67 -0.73 4.47 -4.90
N ARG A 68 -1.35 4.95 -3.82
CA ARG A 68 -1.09 6.29 -3.26
C ARG A 68 -0.21 6.29 -1.99
N ALA A 69 0.26 5.12 -1.54
CA ALA A 69 0.98 4.98 -0.27
C ALA A 69 2.42 5.54 -0.33
N ALA A 70 3.10 5.43 -1.48
CA ALA A 70 4.45 5.96 -1.65
C ALA A 70 4.68 6.60 -3.02
N VAL A 71 5.44 7.69 -3.04
CA VAL A 71 5.76 8.46 -4.27
C VAL A 71 6.56 7.61 -5.26
N HIS A 72 7.53 6.83 -4.78
CA HIS A 72 8.36 5.95 -5.60
C HIS A 72 7.64 4.67 -6.06
N HIS A 73 6.39 4.48 -5.64
CA HIS A 73 5.50 3.46 -6.19
C HIS A 73 4.56 4.06 -7.25
N SER A 74 3.96 5.23 -6.96
CA SER A 74 3.00 5.87 -7.86
C SER A 74 3.63 6.58 -9.06
N SER A 75 4.77 7.24 -8.87
CA SER A 75 5.49 7.97 -9.92
C SER A 75 5.87 7.10 -11.13
N PRO A 76 6.53 5.94 -10.95
CA PRO A 76 6.87 5.08 -12.08
C PRO A 76 5.67 4.60 -12.90
N ILE A 77 4.55 4.25 -12.25
CA ILE A 77 3.29 3.89 -12.94
C ILE A 77 2.77 5.07 -13.77
N ASN A 78 2.78 6.28 -13.21
CA ASN A 78 2.34 7.48 -13.92
C ASN A 78 3.23 7.79 -15.13
N VAL A 79 4.56 7.61 -15.01
CA VAL A 79 5.50 7.82 -16.11
C VAL A 79 5.25 6.80 -17.23
N LYS A 80 5.11 5.50 -16.89
CA LYS A 80 4.76 4.45 -17.86
C LYS A 80 3.46 4.81 -18.60
N ARG A 81 2.40 5.14 -17.87
CA ARG A 81 1.12 5.57 -18.46
C ARG A 81 1.29 6.78 -19.38
N ASN A 82 2.00 7.82 -18.93
CA ASN A 82 2.14 9.04 -19.70
C ASN A 82 2.86 8.81 -21.04
N ILE A 83 3.92 8.00 -21.05
CA ILE A 83 4.65 7.68 -22.28
C ILE A 83 3.81 6.81 -23.23
N LEU A 84 3.07 5.83 -22.67
CA LEU A 84 2.15 5.01 -23.46
C LEU A 84 1.03 5.87 -24.08
N THR A 85 0.42 6.76 -23.30
CA THR A 85 -0.64 7.66 -23.77
C THR A 85 -0.12 8.73 -24.73
N SER A 86 1.13 9.18 -24.60
CA SER A 86 1.72 10.16 -25.52
C SER A 86 2.08 9.55 -26.87
N THR A 87 2.35 8.24 -26.90
CA THR A 87 2.65 7.51 -28.15
C THR A 87 1.41 6.93 -28.80
N PHE A 88 0.29 6.80 -28.07
CA PHE A 88 -0.99 6.33 -28.62
C PHE A 88 -1.56 7.29 -29.68
N ILE A 89 -2.00 6.72 -30.81
CA ILE A 89 -2.69 7.44 -31.88
C ILE A 89 -4.20 7.36 -31.59
N PRO A 90 -4.89 8.47 -31.27
CA PRO A 90 -6.31 8.46 -30.95
C PRO A 90 -7.18 7.87 -32.07
N HIS A 91 -8.18 7.08 -31.70
CA HIS A 91 -9.10 6.42 -32.62
C HIS A 91 -10.54 6.88 -32.35
N PRO A 92 -11.43 6.98 -33.37
CA PRO A 92 -12.84 7.34 -33.16
C PRO A 92 -13.56 6.45 -32.11
N LEU A 93 -13.20 5.17 -32.03
CA LEU A 93 -13.77 4.22 -31.07
C LEU A 93 -13.13 4.29 -29.68
N LEU A 94 -11.92 4.85 -29.53
CA LEU A 94 -11.16 4.87 -28.28
C LEU A 94 -10.43 6.21 -28.12
N SER A 95 -11.00 7.07 -27.29
CA SER A 95 -10.41 8.38 -27.00
C SER A 95 -9.11 8.27 -26.21
N GLN A 96 -8.27 9.30 -26.28
CA GLN A 96 -7.02 9.38 -25.51
C GLN A 96 -7.26 9.25 -24.00
N GLN A 97 -8.35 9.85 -23.48
CA GLN A 97 -8.70 9.75 -22.07
C GLN A 97 -9.14 8.33 -21.68
N ALA A 98 -9.92 7.67 -22.52
CA ALA A 98 -10.33 6.29 -22.31
C ALA A 98 -9.11 5.35 -22.32
N PHE A 99 -8.23 5.50 -23.30
CA PHE A 99 -6.97 4.74 -23.37
C PHE A 99 -6.10 4.97 -22.13
N SER A 100 -5.95 6.21 -21.67
CA SER A 100 -5.18 6.53 -20.45
C SER A 100 -5.74 5.84 -19.20
N ARG A 101 -7.07 5.76 -19.05
CA ARG A 101 -7.73 5.02 -17.97
C ARG A 101 -7.49 3.51 -18.07
N PHE A 102 -7.61 2.96 -19.28
CA PHE A 102 -7.37 1.55 -19.55
C PHE A 102 -5.94 1.13 -19.19
N VAL A 103 -4.94 1.90 -19.62
CA VAL A 103 -3.53 1.67 -19.28
C VAL A 103 -3.28 1.82 -17.78
N GLN A 104 -3.87 2.81 -17.12
CA GLN A 104 -3.73 2.99 -15.67
C GLN A 104 -4.23 1.78 -14.89
N ASP A 105 -5.40 1.23 -15.26
CA ASP A 105 -5.97 0.06 -14.61
C ASP A 105 -5.07 -1.16 -14.83
N TYR A 106 -4.57 -1.36 -16.04
CA TYR A 106 -3.65 -2.47 -16.35
C TYR A 106 -2.39 -2.38 -15.48
N LEU A 107 -1.75 -1.21 -15.42
CA LEU A 107 -0.53 -1.01 -14.65
C LEU A 107 -0.71 -1.14 -13.13
N VAL A 108 -1.92 -0.94 -12.59
CA VAL A 108 -2.20 -1.01 -11.14
C VAL A 108 -2.74 -2.37 -10.71
N PHE A 109 -3.62 -2.97 -11.51
CA PHE A 109 -4.31 -4.19 -11.13
C PHE A 109 -3.75 -5.43 -11.82
N GLY A 110 -2.88 -5.28 -12.82
CA GLY A 110 -2.56 -6.35 -13.76
C GLY A 110 -3.77 -6.77 -14.60
N ASN A 111 -4.84 -5.97 -14.59
CA ASN A 111 -6.13 -6.24 -15.21
C ASN A 111 -6.73 -4.94 -15.73
N ALA A 112 -7.23 -4.95 -16.96
CA ALA A 112 -7.96 -3.83 -17.53
C ALA A 112 -9.05 -4.31 -18.47
N TYR A 113 -10.12 -3.53 -18.58
CA TYR A 113 -11.33 -3.93 -19.29
C TYR A 113 -11.81 -2.84 -20.23
N LEU A 114 -12.20 -3.22 -21.44
CA LEU A 114 -12.91 -2.37 -22.38
C LEU A 114 -14.25 -3.00 -22.74
N GLU A 115 -15.34 -2.28 -22.51
CA GLU A 115 -16.68 -2.63 -22.95
C GLU A 115 -16.91 -2.13 -24.38
N LYS A 116 -17.15 -3.05 -25.30
CA LYS A 116 -17.59 -2.79 -26.67
C LYS A 116 -19.07 -2.45 -26.67
N ARG A 117 -19.38 -1.16 -26.79
CA ARG A 117 -20.75 -0.66 -26.90
C ARG A 117 -21.21 -0.69 -28.34
N THR A 118 -22.36 -1.30 -28.60
CA THR A 118 -22.89 -1.47 -29.96
C THR A 118 -24.20 -0.71 -30.15
N ASN A 119 -24.47 -0.28 -31.39
CA ASN A 119 -25.77 0.23 -31.77
C ASN A 119 -26.78 -0.92 -31.98
N ARG A 120 -28.06 -0.58 -32.25
CA ARG A 120 -29.12 -1.57 -32.49
C ARG A 120 -28.90 -2.45 -33.71
N LEU A 121 -28.03 -2.05 -34.64
CA LEU A 121 -27.68 -2.79 -35.87
C LEU A 121 -26.41 -3.64 -35.69
N GLY A 122 -25.80 -3.64 -34.51
CA GLY A 122 -24.59 -4.42 -34.19
C GLY A 122 -23.26 -3.72 -34.49
N GLY A 123 -23.28 -2.49 -35.02
CA GLY A 123 -22.06 -1.70 -35.24
C GLY A 123 -21.46 -1.19 -33.93
N VAL A 124 -20.13 -1.17 -33.82
CA VAL A 124 -19.42 -0.67 -32.64
C VAL A 124 -19.49 0.86 -32.58
N LEU A 125 -19.96 1.39 -31.46
CA LEU A 125 -20.07 2.84 -31.21
C LEU A 125 -18.84 3.38 -30.49
N ALA A 126 -18.40 2.68 -29.45
CA ALA A 126 -17.28 3.10 -28.60
C ALA A 126 -16.74 1.91 -27.79
N LEU A 127 -15.49 2.04 -27.37
CA LEU A 127 -14.82 1.17 -26.41
C LEU A 127 -14.66 1.94 -25.10
N GLU A 128 -15.41 1.54 -24.08
CA GLU A 128 -15.47 2.25 -22.81
C GLU A 128 -14.73 1.49 -21.70
N PRO A 129 -13.78 2.12 -20.98
CA PRO A 129 -13.06 1.45 -19.92
C PRO A 129 -13.98 1.18 -18.72
N ALA A 130 -14.12 -0.10 -18.38
CA ALA A 130 -14.74 -0.51 -17.13
C ALA A 130 -13.67 -0.53 -16.02
N LEU A 131 -14.00 0.02 -14.86
CA LEU A 131 -13.05 0.13 -13.74
C LEU A 131 -12.65 -1.26 -13.23
N ALA A 132 -11.38 -1.63 -13.41
CA ALA A 132 -10.87 -2.95 -13.05
C ALA A 132 -11.09 -3.29 -11.57
N LYS A 133 -11.05 -2.29 -10.68
CA LYS A 133 -11.37 -2.44 -9.25
C LYS A 133 -12.72 -3.14 -9.00
N PHE A 134 -13.71 -2.89 -9.85
CA PHE A 134 -15.10 -3.33 -9.66
C PHE A 134 -15.55 -4.38 -10.66
N THR A 135 -14.83 -4.56 -11.78
CA THR A 135 -15.15 -5.63 -12.73
C THR A 135 -14.79 -6.99 -12.14
N ARG A 136 -15.67 -7.97 -12.37
CA ARG A 136 -15.51 -9.37 -11.96
C ARG A 136 -15.74 -10.29 -13.14
N ARG A 137 -14.94 -11.35 -13.25
CA ARG A 137 -15.08 -12.38 -14.28
C ARG A 137 -16.03 -13.46 -13.79
N GLY A 138 -17.01 -13.80 -14.61
CA GLY A 138 -18.01 -14.82 -14.34
C GLY A 138 -17.41 -16.21 -14.21
N THR A 139 -18.13 -17.12 -13.56
CA THR A 139 -17.68 -18.53 -13.39
C THR A 139 -17.59 -19.29 -14.71
N ASP A 140 -18.27 -18.81 -15.75
CA ASP A 140 -18.20 -19.34 -17.12
C ASP A 140 -17.01 -18.79 -17.94
N LEU A 141 -16.18 -17.93 -17.31
CA LEU A 141 -14.99 -17.30 -17.89
C LEU A 141 -15.22 -16.37 -19.09
N ASP A 142 -16.48 -16.13 -19.47
CA ASP A 142 -16.87 -15.34 -20.64
C ASP A 142 -17.80 -14.16 -20.27
N THR A 143 -18.61 -14.32 -19.22
CA THR A 143 -19.45 -13.27 -18.68
C THR A 143 -18.65 -12.36 -17.75
N TYR A 144 -18.98 -11.07 -17.70
CA TYR A 144 -18.38 -10.12 -16.77
C TYR A 144 -19.46 -9.39 -15.98
N TRP A 145 -19.11 -8.99 -14.77
CA TRP A 145 -19.99 -8.30 -13.83
C TRP A 145 -19.33 -7.02 -13.34
N PHE A 146 -20.08 -5.95 -13.19
CA PHE A 146 -19.65 -4.74 -12.48
C PHE A 146 -20.25 -4.74 -11.08
N VAL A 147 -19.38 -4.90 -10.08
CA VAL A 147 -19.77 -5.11 -8.68
C VAL A 147 -19.24 -3.97 -7.82
N GLN A 148 -20.16 -3.17 -7.29
CA GLN A 148 -19.86 -2.18 -6.27
C GLN A 148 -20.42 -2.67 -4.94
N TYR A 149 -19.59 -2.67 -3.90
CA TYR A 149 -20.03 -3.01 -2.54
C TYR A 149 -20.57 -1.73 -1.87
N GLY A 150 -21.88 -1.69 -1.68
CA GLY A 150 -22.60 -0.58 -1.06
C GLY A 150 -24.03 -1.01 -0.73
N MET A 151 -24.70 -0.30 0.19
CA MET A 151 -26.00 -0.75 0.72
C MET A 151 -27.14 -0.86 -0.31
N ASN A 152 -26.99 -0.34 -1.54
CA ASN A 152 -28.04 -0.31 -2.57
C ASN A 152 -27.52 -0.55 -4.00
N THR A 153 -26.37 -1.18 -4.18
CA THR A 153 -25.79 -1.43 -5.52
C THR A 153 -26.03 -2.86 -5.96
N GLN A 154 -26.87 -3.04 -6.99
CA GLN A 154 -27.05 -4.33 -7.63
C GLN A 154 -25.89 -4.57 -8.63
N PRO A 155 -25.31 -5.79 -8.68
CA PRO A 155 -24.36 -6.15 -9.72
C PRO A 155 -24.96 -5.94 -11.11
N TYR A 156 -24.18 -5.32 -11.99
CA TYR A 156 -24.55 -5.15 -13.40
C TYR A 156 -23.85 -6.22 -14.23
N GLU A 157 -24.62 -7.04 -14.95
CA GLU A 157 -24.08 -8.01 -15.90
C GLU A 157 -23.78 -7.32 -17.23
N PHE A 158 -22.54 -7.42 -17.70
CA PHE A 158 -22.19 -6.96 -19.04
C PHE A 158 -22.79 -7.90 -20.08
N THR A 159 -23.03 -7.37 -21.28
CA THR A 159 -23.45 -8.22 -22.41
C THR A 159 -22.35 -9.24 -22.72
N LYS A 160 -22.71 -10.52 -22.79
CA LYS A 160 -21.76 -11.61 -23.08
C LYS A 160 -20.97 -11.34 -24.36
N GLY A 161 -19.65 -11.51 -24.30
CA GLY A 161 -18.74 -11.23 -25.42
C GLY A 161 -18.56 -9.73 -25.76
N SER A 162 -19.07 -8.80 -24.94
CA SER A 162 -18.84 -7.36 -25.14
C SER A 162 -17.62 -6.83 -24.40
N VAL A 163 -17.04 -7.58 -23.46
CA VAL A 163 -15.90 -7.12 -22.65
C VAL A 163 -14.61 -7.75 -23.14
N PHE A 164 -13.64 -6.90 -23.48
CA PHE A 164 -12.25 -7.29 -23.63
C PHE A 164 -11.55 -7.21 -22.28
N HIS A 165 -10.93 -8.30 -21.83
CA HIS A 165 -10.15 -8.36 -20.59
C HIS A 165 -8.67 -8.54 -20.93
N LEU A 166 -7.89 -7.48 -20.71
CA LEU A 166 -6.44 -7.55 -20.74
C LEU A 166 -5.94 -7.92 -19.35
N MET A 167 -5.13 -8.98 -19.26
CA MET A 167 -4.58 -9.46 -18.00
C MET A 167 -3.09 -9.78 -18.13
N GLU A 168 -2.34 -9.49 -17.06
CA GLU A 168 -0.99 -10.03 -16.90
C GLU A 168 -1.04 -11.55 -16.69
N PRO A 169 0.00 -12.30 -17.09
CA PRO A 169 0.17 -13.67 -16.69
C PRO A 169 0.25 -13.79 -15.16
N ASP A 170 -0.39 -14.82 -14.61
CA ASP A 170 -0.24 -15.22 -13.22
C ASP A 170 0.27 -16.67 -13.14
N LEU A 171 0.97 -16.99 -12.05
CA LEU A 171 1.56 -18.31 -11.82
C LEU A 171 0.56 -19.31 -11.24
N ASN A 172 -0.47 -18.83 -10.54
CA ASN A 172 -1.35 -19.66 -9.73
C ASN A 172 -2.72 -19.90 -10.38
N GLN A 173 -3.18 -19.02 -11.28
CA GLN A 173 -4.48 -19.13 -11.95
C GLN A 173 -4.53 -18.38 -13.30
N GLU A 174 -5.56 -18.65 -14.10
CA GLU A 174 -5.77 -18.08 -15.45
C GLU A 174 -7.03 -17.18 -15.57
N VAL A 175 -7.63 -16.81 -14.44
CA VAL A 175 -8.86 -16.01 -14.33
C VAL A 175 -8.58 -14.50 -14.34
N TYR A 176 -7.58 -14.05 -13.59
CA TYR A 176 -7.13 -12.67 -13.45
C TYR A 176 -5.61 -12.55 -13.60
N GLY A 177 -5.12 -11.35 -13.91
CA GLY A 177 -3.68 -11.05 -13.80
C GLY A 177 -3.28 -10.55 -12.42
N LEU A 178 -1.97 -10.57 -12.15
CA LEU A 178 -1.38 -9.95 -10.97
C LEU A 178 -0.30 -8.95 -11.38
N PRO A 179 -0.22 -7.76 -10.75
CA PRO A 179 0.80 -6.79 -11.12
C PRO A 179 2.18 -7.22 -10.60
N GLU A 180 3.22 -7.05 -11.41
CA GLU A 180 4.58 -7.51 -11.06
C GLU A 180 5.14 -6.89 -9.76
N TYR A 181 4.67 -5.70 -9.37
CA TYR A 181 5.16 -5.01 -8.18
C TYR A 181 4.63 -5.58 -6.86
N LEU A 182 3.80 -6.63 -6.85
CA LEU A 182 3.22 -7.21 -5.63
C LEU A 182 4.27 -7.48 -4.54
N SER A 183 5.47 -7.93 -4.95
CA SER A 183 6.61 -8.19 -4.06
C SER A 183 7.12 -6.96 -3.32
N ALA A 184 6.92 -5.75 -3.88
CA ALA A 184 7.33 -4.48 -3.28
C ALA A 184 6.25 -3.81 -2.42
N ILE A 185 5.07 -4.43 -2.25
CA ILE A 185 4.01 -3.90 -1.39
C ILE A 185 4.48 -3.76 0.08
N PRO A 186 5.14 -4.76 0.70
CA PRO A 186 5.65 -4.60 2.06
C PRO A 186 6.59 -3.40 2.20
N SER A 187 7.52 -3.22 1.25
CA SER A 187 8.43 -2.07 1.20
C SER A 187 7.66 -0.76 1.02
N THR A 188 6.63 -0.74 0.18
CA THR A 188 5.75 0.43 -0.03
C THR A 188 5.04 0.85 1.27
N LEU A 189 4.45 -0.11 1.98
CA LEU A 189 3.71 0.15 3.23
C LEU A 189 4.65 0.54 4.38
N LEU A 190 5.85 -0.05 4.44
CA LEU A 190 6.89 0.35 5.38
C LEU A 190 7.37 1.79 5.11
N ASN A 191 7.53 2.14 3.83
CA ASN A 191 7.91 3.48 3.39
C ASN A 191 6.85 4.54 3.77
N GLU A 192 5.57 4.21 3.61
CA GLU A 192 4.44 5.03 4.04
C GLU A 192 4.43 5.21 5.56
N SER A 193 4.58 4.10 6.30
CA SER A 193 4.59 4.10 7.77
C SER A 193 5.69 4.98 8.33
N ALA A 194 6.91 4.94 7.75
CA ALA A 194 8.00 5.83 8.12
C ALA A 194 7.67 7.31 7.86
N THR A 195 7.00 7.62 6.75
CA THR A 195 6.51 9.00 6.48
C THR A 195 5.47 9.43 7.51
N LEU A 196 4.48 8.59 7.80
CA LEU A 196 3.42 8.90 8.76
C LEU A 196 3.98 9.07 10.18
N PHE A 197 4.94 8.25 10.57
CA PHE A 197 5.65 8.38 11.84
C PHE A 197 6.35 9.74 11.93
N ARG A 198 7.15 10.12 10.93
CA ARG A 198 7.82 11.43 10.88
C ARG A 198 6.82 12.58 10.95
N ARG A 199 5.71 12.50 10.20
CA ARG A 199 4.67 13.53 10.24
C ARG A 199 4.04 13.66 11.63
N LYS A 200 3.70 12.54 12.28
CA LYS A 200 3.20 12.52 13.66
C LYS A 200 4.24 13.08 14.64
N TYR A 201 5.49 12.70 14.49
CA TYR A 201 6.62 13.19 15.28
C TYR A 201 6.73 14.72 15.21
N TYR A 202 6.72 15.30 14.00
CA TYR A 202 6.75 16.75 13.83
C TYR A 202 5.49 17.45 14.36
N LEU A 203 4.29 16.90 14.10
CA LEU A 203 3.04 17.46 14.63
C LEU A 203 2.98 17.43 16.16
N ASN A 204 3.66 16.48 16.79
CA ASN A 204 3.80 16.37 18.23
C ASN A 204 5.01 17.15 18.78
N GLY A 205 5.57 18.09 18.00
CA GLY A 205 6.65 18.99 18.38
C GLY A 205 8.03 18.34 18.53
N SER A 206 8.30 17.33 17.72
CA SER A 206 9.63 16.71 17.59
C SER A 206 10.19 16.14 18.89
N HIS A 207 9.34 15.50 19.69
CA HIS A 207 9.77 14.75 20.87
C HIS A 207 8.97 13.45 20.97
N ALA A 208 9.62 12.34 21.30
CA ALA A 208 9.03 11.01 21.44
C ALA A 208 8.30 10.83 22.78
N GLY A 209 7.91 11.93 23.42
CA GLY A 209 7.46 11.94 24.80
C GLY A 209 8.60 11.75 25.79
N PHE A 210 8.26 11.82 27.08
CA PHE A 210 9.16 11.62 28.20
C PHE A 210 8.37 11.10 29.39
N ILE A 211 9.05 10.44 30.32
CA ILE A 211 8.47 10.09 31.61
C ILE A 211 8.83 11.21 32.59
N MET A 212 7.82 11.93 33.08
CA MET A 212 7.99 12.88 34.17
C MET A 212 7.88 12.11 35.49
N TYR A 213 9.01 11.89 36.14
CA TYR A 213 9.11 11.22 37.43
C TYR A 213 9.24 12.27 38.53
N MET A 214 8.34 12.26 39.51
CA MET A 214 8.36 13.20 40.62
C MET A 214 8.45 12.44 41.94
N THR A 215 9.51 12.67 42.70
CA THR A 215 9.79 11.97 43.97
C THR A 215 9.52 12.80 45.21
N ASP A 216 9.49 14.14 45.07
CA ASP A 216 9.13 14.98 46.21
C ASP A 216 7.65 14.78 46.54
N ALA A 217 7.34 14.69 47.83
CA ALA A 217 5.96 14.67 48.29
C ALA A 217 5.33 16.01 47.87
N ALA A 218 4.62 16.03 46.75
CA ALA A 218 3.79 17.16 46.38
C ALA A 218 2.82 17.39 47.54
N GLN A 219 3.09 18.41 48.37
CA GLN A 219 2.30 18.65 49.57
C GLN A 219 0.85 19.02 49.24
N ASN A 220 0.57 19.36 47.97
CA ASN A 220 -0.74 19.71 47.47
C ASN A 220 -1.11 18.92 46.20
N GLN A 221 -2.22 18.18 46.26
CA GLN A 221 -2.79 17.43 45.13
C GLN A 221 -3.22 18.35 43.98
N GLU A 222 -3.56 19.61 44.29
CA GLU A 222 -3.95 20.63 43.32
C GLU A 222 -2.80 20.97 42.36
N ASP A 223 -1.57 21.08 42.86
CA ASP A 223 -0.39 21.37 42.04
C ASP A 223 -0.09 20.23 41.06
N VAL A 224 -0.25 18.98 41.51
CA VAL A 224 -0.12 17.79 40.65
C VAL A 224 -1.18 17.79 39.54
N ASN A 225 -2.41 18.21 39.87
CA ASN A 225 -3.49 18.32 38.90
C ASN A 225 -3.24 19.46 37.89
N ASN A 226 -2.73 20.60 38.36
CA ASN A 226 -2.36 21.75 37.52
C ASN A 226 -1.21 21.41 36.57
N ILE A 227 -0.17 20.71 37.04
CA ILE A 227 0.93 20.22 36.18
C ILE A 227 0.39 19.21 35.17
N ARG A 228 -0.46 18.27 35.60
CA ARG A 228 -1.08 17.30 34.68
C ARG A 228 -1.94 18.00 33.62
N GLN A 229 -2.69 19.03 33.99
CA GLN A 229 -3.51 19.81 33.07
C GLN A 229 -2.67 20.66 32.12
N ALA A 230 -1.61 21.32 32.62
CA ALA A 230 -0.67 22.05 31.78
C ALA A 230 0.03 21.13 30.76
N MET A 231 0.45 19.94 31.19
CA MET A 231 1.03 18.92 30.32
C MET A 231 0.03 18.36 29.28
N LYS A 232 -1.25 18.18 29.66
CA LYS A 232 -2.31 17.80 28.71
C LYS A 232 -2.58 18.92 27.70
N SER A 233 -2.61 20.17 28.14
CA SER A 233 -2.80 21.34 27.29
C SER A 233 -1.60 21.62 26.36
N ALA A 234 -0.39 21.22 26.79
CA ALA A 234 0.82 21.30 25.98
C ALA A 234 0.91 20.21 24.90
N LYS A 235 0.07 19.16 24.95
CA LYS A 235 -0.01 18.14 23.89
C LYS A 235 -0.82 18.68 22.71
N GLY A 236 -0.19 18.84 21.56
CA GLY A 236 -0.85 19.14 20.28
C GLY A 236 -0.01 20.02 19.35
N PRO A 237 -0.38 20.12 18.06
CA PRO A 237 0.33 20.94 17.09
C PRO A 237 0.39 22.41 17.54
N GLY A 238 1.59 22.98 17.67
CA GLY A 238 1.79 24.38 18.04
C GLY A 238 1.70 24.71 19.55
N ASN A 239 1.52 23.71 20.43
CA ASN A 239 1.31 23.93 21.87
C ASN A 239 2.55 23.74 22.76
N PHE A 240 3.77 23.76 22.20
CA PHE A 240 4.99 23.80 23.01
C PHE A 240 5.15 25.17 23.66
N ARG A 241 4.53 25.33 24.83
CA ARG A 241 4.82 26.42 25.76
C ARG A 241 5.78 25.90 26.81
N ASN A 242 6.81 26.68 27.12
CA ASN A 242 7.74 26.36 28.21
C ASN A 242 6.93 26.20 29.52
N LEU A 243 7.01 25.03 30.15
CA LEU A 243 6.41 24.80 31.47
C LEU A 243 7.39 25.31 32.54
N PHE A 244 7.04 26.42 33.19
CA PHE A 244 7.77 26.92 34.34
C PHE A 244 7.15 26.37 35.62
N MET A 245 7.94 25.72 36.47
CA MET A 245 7.51 25.21 37.76
C MET A 245 8.42 25.78 38.86
N TYR A 246 7.82 26.45 39.83
CA TYR A 246 8.50 26.96 41.02
C TYR A 246 8.18 26.05 42.21
N SER A 247 9.20 25.44 42.81
CA SER A 247 9.06 24.59 43.99
C SER A 247 9.99 25.09 45.10
N PRO A 248 9.48 25.91 46.04
CA PRO A 248 10.28 26.35 47.18
C PRO A 248 10.61 25.13 48.06
N ASN A 249 11.90 24.93 48.34
CA ASN A 249 12.48 23.75 49.03
C ASN A 249 12.53 22.44 48.22
N GLY A 250 12.33 22.46 46.91
CA GLY A 250 12.44 21.26 46.06
C GLY A 250 13.85 20.66 46.05
N LYS A 251 13.95 19.32 46.06
CA LYS A 251 15.24 18.61 45.95
C LYS A 251 15.73 18.59 44.51
N LYS A 252 17.06 18.47 44.32
CA LYS A 252 17.71 18.39 43.00
C LYS A 252 17.12 17.29 42.09
N ASP A 253 16.67 16.18 42.68
CA ASP A 253 16.05 15.04 41.99
C ASP A 253 14.53 14.97 42.18
N GLY A 254 13.91 16.02 42.74
CA GLY A 254 12.48 16.04 43.06
C GLY A 254 11.57 15.89 41.83
N ILE A 255 12.02 16.36 40.67
CA ILE A 255 11.40 16.15 39.35
C ILE A 255 12.48 15.78 38.35
N GLN A 256 12.30 14.64 37.70
CA GLN A 256 13.15 14.14 36.65
C GLN A 256 12.34 13.96 35.36
N ILE A 257 12.89 14.47 34.26
CA ILE A 257 12.42 14.15 32.92
C ILE A 257 13.32 13.03 32.41
N ILE A 258 12.78 11.82 32.34
CA ILE A 258 13.46 10.68 31.74
C ILE A 258 13.05 10.68 30.27
N PRO A 259 13.93 11.10 29.35
CA PRO A 259 13.61 11.04 27.94
C PRO A 259 13.42 9.57 27.54
N LEU A 260 12.36 9.28 26.80
CA LEU A 260 12.29 8.00 26.10
C LEU A 260 13.35 8.06 25.02
N SER A 261 14.40 7.23 25.13
CA SER A 261 15.56 7.29 24.24
C SER A 261 15.14 7.22 22.78
N GLU A 262 15.38 8.34 22.08
CA GLU A 262 14.95 8.60 20.71
C GLU A 262 16.08 8.37 19.70
N VAL A 263 17.32 8.27 20.19
CA VAL A 263 18.55 8.45 19.41
C VAL A 263 18.83 7.26 18.47
N ALA A 264 18.44 6.03 18.83
CA ALA A 264 18.66 4.87 17.96
C ALA A 264 17.70 4.81 16.75
N ALA A 265 16.47 5.32 16.89
CA ALA A 265 15.46 5.21 15.83
C ALA A 265 15.65 6.24 14.70
N LYS A 266 16.25 7.40 14.98
CA LYS A 266 16.41 8.49 13.99
C LYS A 266 17.25 8.07 12.78
N ASP A 267 18.35 7.36 13.02
CA ASP A 267 19.26 6.89 11.96
C ASP A 267 18.63 5.78 11.11
N GLU A 268 17.79 4.95 11.72
CA GLU A 268 17.14 3.84 11.03
C GLU A 268 16.04 4.28 10.07
N PHE A 269 15.32 5.38 10.35
CA PHE A 269 14.27 5.86 9.44
C PHE A 269 14.80 6.25 8.05
N LEU A 270 15.98 6.85 7.97
CA LEU A 270 16.57 7.17 6.66
C LEU A 270 16.92 5.89 5.90
N ASN A 271 17.49 4.90 6.60
CA ASN A 271 17.81 3.60 6.02
C ASN A 271 16.54 2.89 5.52
N ILE A 272 15.48 2.83 6.34
CA ILE A 272 14.19 2.26 5.94
C ILE A 272 13.67 2.95 4.69
N LYS A 273 13.69 4.28 4.63
CA LYS A 273 13.20 5.04 3.46
C LYS A 273 14.02 4.79 2.21
N ASN A 274 15.34 4.62 2.34
CA ASN A 274 16.24 4.39 1.22
C ASN A 274 16.12 2.95 0.69
N VAL A 275 16.18 1.94 1.57
CA VAL A 275 16.04 0.52 1.17
C VAL A 275 14.68 0.29 0.52
N SER A 276 13.60 0.71 1.19
CA SER A 276 12.26 0.54 0.62
C SER A 276 12.04 1.33 -0.67
N ARG A 277 12.72 2.48 -0.85
CA ARG A 277 12.74 3.19 -2.14
C ARG A 277 13.37 2.32 -3.22
N ASP A 278 14.54 1.77 -2.94
CA ASP A 278 15.31 1.00 -3.91
C ASP A 278 14.56 -0.29 -4.31
N ASP A 279 13.87 -0.96 -3.38
CA ASP A 279 12.97 -2.09 -3.66
C ASP A 279 11.84 -1.71 -4.63
N MET A 280 11.15 -0.59 -4.38
CA MET A 280 10.08 -0.10 -5.26
C MET A 280 10.62 0.24 -6.65
N MET A 281 11.82 0.84 -6.74
CA MET A 281 12.45 1.14 -8.02
C MET A 281 12.84 -0.13 -8.77
N ALA A 282 13.37 -1.13 -8.07
CA ALA A 282 13.72 -2.42 -8.65
C ALA A 282 12.48 -3.15 -9.19
N ALA A 283 11.36 -3.12 -8.46
CA ALA A 283 10.10 -3.72 -8.91
C ALA A 283 9.53 -3.03 -10.16
N HIS A 284 9.60 -1.70 -10.23
CA HIS A 284 9.03 -0.95 -11.36
C HIS A 284 9.96 -0.84 -12.57
N ARG A 285 11.28 -1.00 -12.37
CA ARG A 285 12.33 -0.94 -13.40
C ARG A 285 12.34 0.37 -14.20
N VAL A 286 11.87 1.47 -13.61
CA VAL A 286 11.89 2.81 -14.22
C VAL A 286 13.19 3.53 -13.83
N PRO A 287 13.91 4.15 -14.79
CA PRO A 287 15.10 4.93 -14.48
C PRO A 287 14.81 6.07 -13.48
N PRO A 288 15.64 6.26 -12.43
CA PRO A 288 15.45 7.31 -11.43
C PRO A 288 15.27 8.72 -12.01
N GLN A 289 16.01 9.04 -13.08
CA GLN A 289 15.97 10.34 -13.73
C GLN A 289 14.58 10.65 -14.32
N MET A 290 13.87 9.63 -14.81
CA MET A 290 12.53 9.78 -15.38
C MET A 290 11.46 9.99 -14.30
N MET A 291 11.78 9.65 -13.04
CA MET A 291 10.92 9.87 -11.88
C MET A 291 11.21 11.21 -11.16
N GLY A 292 12.15 12.01 -11.67
CA GLY A 292 12.58 13.26 -11.05
C GLY A 292 13.46 13.09 -9.81
N ILE A 293 14.11 11.92 -9.64
CA ILE A 293 15.06 11.71 -8.55
C ILE A 293 16.38 12.40 -8.90
N MET A 294 16.90 13.18 -7.95
CA MET A 294 18.21 13.80 -8.06
C MET A 294 19.32 12.84 -7.59
N PRO A 295 20.48 12.80 -8.26
CA PRO A 295 21.60 11.97 -7.83
C PRO A 295 22.19 12.48 -6.52
N ASN A 296 22.56 11.56 -5.63
CA ASN A 296 23.20 11.87 -4.34
C ASN A 296 24.74 11.96 -4.45
N ASN A 297 25.32 11.67 -5.61
CA ASN A 297 26.76 11.62 -5.84
C ASN A 297 27.18 12.55 -7.00
N THR A 298 28.44 12.98 -6.98
CA THR A 298 29.02 13.91 -7.97
C THR A 298 29.06 13.37 -9.40
N GLY A 299 28.98 12.04 -9.57
CA GLY A 299 29.00 11.36 -10.87
C GLY A 299 27.65 11.32 -11.62
N GLY A 300 26.55 11.68 -10.96
CA GLY A 300 25.21 11.65 -11.56
C GLY A 300 24.74 10.24 -11.98
N PHE A 301 23.65 10.18 -12.75
CA PHE A 301 23.09 8.93 -13.27
C PHE A 301 23.53 8.59 -14.71
N GLY A 302 24.46 9.36 -15.29
CA GLY A 302 24.88 9.21 -16.68
C GLY A 302 23.86 9.72 -17.71
N ASP A 303 23.94 9.17 -18.92
CA ASP A 303 23.17 9.60 -20.10
C ASP A 303 21.70 9.17 -20.02
N ILE A 304 20.82 10.16 -19.83
CA ILE A 304 19.37 9.99 -19.69
C ILE A 304 18.75 9.48 -21.00
N GLU A 305 19.28 9.87 -22.15
CA GLU A 305 18.75 9.52 -23.46
C GLU A 305 18.89 8.02 -23.71
N LYS A 306 20.07 7.47 -23.40
CA LYS A 306 20.32 6.02 -23.48
C LYS A 306 19.47 5.23 -22.50
N ALA A 307 19.38 5.68 -21.24
CA ALA A 307 18.56 5.03 -20.23
C ALA A 307 17.07 4.98 -20.64
N SER A 308 16.56 6.10 -21.18
CA SER A 308 15.18 6.21 -21.67
C SER A 308 14.91 5.27 -22.84
N ARG A 309 15.84 5.15 -23.80
CA ARG A 309 15.72 4.21 -24.92
C ARG A 309 15.68 2.75 -24.48
N VAL A 310 16.57 2.36 -23.56
CA VAL A 310 16.59 0.98 -23.01
C VAL A 310 15.29 0.69 -22.25
N PHE A 311 14.84 1.64 -21.42
CA PHE A 311 13.58 1.53 -20.70
C PHE A 311 12.37 1.37 -21.64
N VAL A 312 12.23 2.23 -22.65
CA VAL A 312 11.13 2.14 -23.61
C VAL A 312 11.16 0.80 -24.35
N ARG A 313 12.35 0.37 -24.80
CA ARG A 313 12.52 -0.89 -25.53
C ARG A 313 12.11 -2.11 -24.70
N ASN A 314 12.52 -2.15 -23.43
CA ASN A 314 12.40 -3.34 -22.60
C ASN A 314 11.11 -3.36 -21.76
N GLU A 315 10.55 -2.21 -21.41
CA GLU A 315 9.37 -2.11 -20.55
C GLU A 315 8.12 -1.67 -21.32
N LEU A 316 8.22 -0.63 -22.15
CA LEU A 316 7.02 -0.02 -22.76
C LEU A 316 6.59 -0.71 -24.06
N ILE A 317 7.52 -1.09 -24.93
CA ILE A 317 7.17 -1.81 -26.17
C ILE A 317 6.47 -3.15 -25.90
N PRO A 318 6.88 -3.98 -24.92
CA PRO A 318 6.12 -5.17 -24.55
C PRO A 318 4.69 -4.85 -24.11
N ILE A 319 4.50 -3.83 -23.26
CA ILE A 319 3.17 -3.37 -22.84
C ILE A 319 2.36 -2.88 -24.04
N GLN A 320 2.95 -2.12 -24.97
CA GLN A 320 2.28 -1.71 -26.22
C GLN A 320 1.77 -2.92 -27.01
N LYS A 321 2.58 -3.97 -27.14
CA LYS A 321 2.17 -5.21 -27.83
C LYS A 321 1.03 -5.94 -27.12
N GLN A 322 1.05 -6.01 -25.78
CA GLN A 322 -0.05 -6.57 -24.99
C GLN A 322 -1.32 -5.76 -25.20
N LEU A 323 -1.26 -4.42 -25.15
CA LEU A 323 -2.41 -3.54 -25.41
C LEU A 323 -2.98 -3.74 -26.82
N GLN A 324 -2.13 -3.98 -27.83
CA GLN A 324 -2.54 -4.25 -29.22
C GLN A 324 -3.28 -5.58 -29.43
N THR A 325 -3.30 -6.49 -28.45
CA THR A 325 -4.11 -7.72 -28.54
C THR A 325 -5.61 -7.40 -28.63
N LEU A 326 -6.05 -6.22 -28.18
CA LEU A 326 -7.40 -5.71 -28.41
C LEU A 326 -7.78 -5.72 -29.90
N ASN A 327 -6.85 -5.33 -30.78
CA ASN A 327 -7.14 -5.23 -32.22
C ASN A 327 -7.50 -6.60 -32.81
N HIS A 328 -6.85 -7.66 -32.32
CA HIS A 328 -7.13 -9.02 -32.74
C HIS A 328 -8.51 -9.49 -32.24
N TRP A 329 -8.87 -9.15 -31.00
CA TRP A 329 -10.18 -9.46 -30.44
C TRP A 329 -11.31 -8.73 -31.18
N LEU A 330 -11.08 -7.47 -31.58
CA LEU A 330 -12.08 -6.66 -32.27
C LEU A 330 -12.14 -6.93 -33.78
N GLY A 331 -11.02 -7.38 -34.38
CA GLY A 331 -10.86 -7.48 -35.83
C GLY A 331 -10.61 -6.13 -36.52
N GLU A 332 -10.18 -5.11 -35.78
CA GLU A 332 -9.96 -3.73 -36.26
C GLU A 332 -8.77 -3.09 -35.53
N ASP A 333 -7.94 -2.34 -36.25
CA ASP A 333 -6.75 -1.67 -35.71
C ASP A 333 -7.09 -0.39 -34.93
N VAL A 334 -7.55 -0.54 -33.69
CA VAL A 334 -7.93 0.58 -32.81
C VAL A 334 -6.75 1.11 -32.00
N ILE A 335 -5.94 0.23 -31.40
CA ILE A 335 -4.75 0.62 -30.63
C ILE A 335 -3.54 0.61 -31.54
N SER A 336 -3.01 1.79 -31.82
CA SER A 336 -1.80 2.00 -32.59
C SER A 336 -0.89 3.03 -31.90
N PHE A 337 0.42 2.90 -32.09
CA PHE A 337 1.42 3.75 -31.45
C PHE A 337 2.36 4.38 -32.48
N GLN A 338 2.74 5.63 -32.22
CA GLN A 338 3.86 6.29 -32.86
C GLN A 338 5.18 5.79 -32.28
N THR A 339 6.24 5.85 -33.09
CA THR A 339 7.60 5.58 -32.61
C THR A 339 7.98 6.58 -31.52
N TYR A 340 8.47 6.07 -30.40
CA TYR A 340 8.99 6.92 -29.33
C TYR A 340 10.23 7.69 -29.82
N ALA A 341 10.17 9.02 -29.76
CA ALA A 341 11.27 9.91 -30.11
C ALA A 341 11.53 10.90 -28.96
N LEU A 342 12.81 11.11 -28.66
CA LEU A 342 13.28 12.18 -27.78
C LEU A 342 13.55 13.37 -28.70
N ILE A 343 12.77 14.45 -28.54
CA ILE A 343 12.81 15.65 -29.38
C ILE A 343 14.16 16.35 -29.25
#